data_AF-A0A6J3GSC4-F1
#
_entry.id   AF-A0A6J3GSC4-F1
#
_cell.length_a   1.000
_cell.length_b   1.000
_cell.length_c   1.000
_cell.angle_alpha   90.00
_cell.angle_beta   90.00
_cell.angle_gamma   90.00
#
_symmetry.space_group_name_H-M   'P 1'
#
loop_
_entity.id
_entity.type
_entity.pdbx_description
1 polymer ?
#
loop_
_entity_poly.entity_id
_entity_poly.type
_entity_poly.pdbx_seq_one_letter_code
_entity_poly.pdbx_strand_id
1 'polypeptide(L)'
;MPLALTLLLLSGLGAPGGWGCLQCDSSVLEALNHLRSALIPSRFQLEQLQARAEAVLLGMEGPFFRDYALNVFVGKVERNQLDLVASFVKNQTQDLMGNSLKDEPLLEELVSLRANAIQELKKVLRSYELKACNPAWPCSTRRTANTRGTKLYWAPSFLCLWLSLSSWSSWPRLVHTGKTENSCCSRTVVWGL
;
A
#
# COMPACT_ATOMS: atom_id res chain seq x y z
N MET A 1 27.03 -6.73 26.88
CA MET A 1 26.82 -6.68 25.42
C MET A 1 25.33 -6.65 25.10
N PRO A 2 24.69 -5.46 25.00
CA PRO A 2 23.26 -5.34 24.73
C PRO A 2 22.93 -4.94 23.27
N LEU A 3 23.94 -4.56 22.48
CA LEU A 3 23.75 -3.98 21.13
C LEU A 3 23.26 -4.99 20.08
N ALA A 4 23.48 -6.29 20.30
CA ALA A 4 23.02 -7.34 19.38
C ALA A 4 21.51 -7.62 19.53
N LEU A 5 20.94 -7.41 20.72
CA LEU A 5 19.52 -7.66 20.99
C LEU A 5 18.62 -6.53 20.45
N THR A 6 19.11 -5.29 20.41
CA THR A 6 18.41 -4.17 19.78
C THR A 6 18.33 -4.30 18.25
N LEU A 7 19.35 -4.87 17.60
CA LEU A 7 19.34 -5.12 16.16
C LEU A 7 18.34 -6.23 15.76
N LEU A 8 18.14 -7.23 16.62
CA LEU A 8 17.15 -8.30 16.40
C LEU A 8 15.70 -7.79 16.47
N LEU A 9 15.41 -6.78 17.29
CA LEU A 9 14.07 -6.15 17.36
C LEU A 9 13.74 -5.31 16.12
N LEU A 10 14.75 -4.73 15.45
CA LEU A 10 14.59 -4.02 14.17
C LEU A 10 14.47 -4.96 12.97
N SER A 11 14.91 -6.21 13.12
CA SER A 11 14.89 -7.23 12.05
C SER A 11 13.51 -7.88 11.84
N GLY A 12 12.52 -7.55 12.69
CA GLY A 12 11.19 -8.17 12.69
C GLY A 12 10.12 -7.52 11.81
N LEU A 13 10.40 -6.39 11.13
CA LEU A 13 9.39 -5.67 10.32
C LEU A 13 9.29 -6.13 8.85
N GLY A 14 9.91 -7.25 8.49
CA GLY A 14 10.13 -7.62 7.09
C GLY A 14 9.59 -8.98 6.65
N ALA A 15 8.28 -9.19 6.69
CA ALA A 15 7.63 -10.07 5.70
C ALA A 15 6.74 -9.20 4.81
N PRO A 16 7.23 -8.69 3.67
CA PRO A 16 6.51 -7.74 2.84
C PRO A 16 5.55 -8.51 1.94
N GLY A 17 4.48 -9.01 2.55
CA GLY A 17 3.32 -9.53 1.84
C GLY A 17 2.42 -8.37 1.44
N GLY A 18 2.69 -7.75 0.29
CA GLY A 18 1.74 -6.92 -0.48
C GLY A 18 0.73 -6.10 0.31
N TRP A 19 1.19 -5.19 1.18
CA TRP A 19 0.31 -4.20 1.81
C TRP A 19 0.17 -3.02 0.86
N GLY A 20 -1.02 -2.41 0.77
CA GLY A 20 -1.29 -1.20 -0.03
C GLY A 20 -0.59 0.06 0.48
N CYS A 21 0.60 -0.08 1.08
CA CYS A 21 1.41 0.98 1.64
C CYS A 21 2.38 1.49 0.57
N LEU A 22 1.96 2.51 -0.18
CA LEU A 22 2.79 3.12 -1.22
C LEU A 22 4.01 3.84 -0.62
N GLN A 23 3.85 4.45 0.55
CA GLN A 23 4.92 5.12 1.28
C GLN A 23 5.95 4.17 1.93
N CYS A 24 5.69 2.85 1.91
CA CYS A 24 6.64 1.85 2.38
C CYS A 24 7.72 1.55 1.32
N ASP A 25 7.54 2.02 0.08
CA ASP A 25 8.58 1.99 -0.94
C ASP A 25 9.57 3.15 -0.67
N SER A 26 10.83 2.81 -0.39
CA SER A 26 11.86 3.82 -0.06
C SER A 26 12.09 4.81 -1.19
N SER A 27 11.99 4.36 -2.45
CA SER A 27 12.19 5.22 -3.61
C SER A 27 11.06 6.22 -3.80
N VAL A 28 9.83 5.86 -3.40
CA VAL A 28 8.70 6.81 -3.35
C VAL A 28 8.90 7.82 -2.23
N LEU A 29 9.29 7.36 -1.04
CA LEU A 29 9.51 8.24 0.10
C LEU A 29 10.63 9.26 -0.17
N GLU A 30 11.74 8.81 -0.77
CA GLU A 30 12.85 9.68 -1.17
C GLU A 30 12.41 10.73 -2.21
N ALA A 31 11.62 10.33 -3.21
CA ALA A 31 11.10 11.25 -4.22
C ALA A 31 10.21 12.34 -3.61
N LEU A 32 9.27 11.96 -2.74
CA LEU A 32 8.38 12.91 -2.04
C LEU A 32 9.17 13.84 -1.11
N ASN A 33 10.11 13.30 -0.34
CA ASN A 33 10.99 14.09 0.51
C ASN A 33 11.81 15.09 -0.32
N HIS A 34 12.29 14.69 -1.50
CA HIS A 34 13.03 15.59 -2.38
C HIS A 34 12.17 16.76 -2.89
N LEU A 35 10.92 16.52 -3.26
CA LEU A 35 9.98 17.61 -3.57
C LEU A 35 9.83 18.55 -2.37
N ARG A 36 9.67 17.99 -1.17
CA ARG A 36 9.46 18.78 0.04
C ARG A 36 10.68 19.58 0.44
N SER A 37 11.87 19.01 0.38
CA SER A 37 13.09 19.65 0.86
C SER A 37 13.72 20.59 -0.18
N ALA A 38 13.54 20.32 -1.47
CA ALA A 38 14.19 21.10 -2.54
C ALA A 38 13.22 21.98 -3.33
N LEU A 39 12.07 21.43 -3.76
CA LEU A 39 11.15 22.14 -4.65
C LEU A 39 10.27 23.13 -3.88
N ILE A 40 9.79 22.78 -2.69
CA ILE A 40 8.94 23.69 -1.91
C ILE A 40 9.67 24.99 -1.53
N PRO A 41 10.85 24.97 -0.86
CA PRO A 41 11.49 26.20 -0.42
C PRO A 41 11.96 27.10 -1.57
N SER A 42 12.13 26.54 -2.77
CA SER A 42 12.66 27.27 -3.93
C SER A 42 11.58 27.88 -4.84
N ARG A 43 10.33 27.42 -4.76
CA ARG A 43 9.27 27.77 -5.73
C ARG A 43 7.98 28.33 -5.13
N PHE A 44 7.90 28.43 -3.81
CA PHE A 44 6.81 29.10 -3.11
C PHE A 44 7.32 30.38 -2.44
N GLN A 45 6.69 31.50 -2.77
CA GLN A 45 7.01 32.82 -2.19
C GLN A 45 6.03 33.21 -1.09
N LEU A 46 4.79 32.70 -1.18
CA LEU A 46 3.74 32.95 -0.20
C LEU A 46 3.75 31.86 0.89
N GLU A 47 3.98 32.27 2.13
CA GLU A 47 4.06 31.35 3.28
C GLU A 47 2.82 30.45 3.39
N GLN A 48 1.63 30.99 3.12
CA GLN A 48 0.39 30.21 3.16
C GLN A 48 0.36 29.09 2.10
N LEU A 49 0.85 29.35 0.89
CA LEU A 49 0.91 28.34 -0.17
C LEU A 49 2.01 27.32 0.11
N GLN A 50 3.15 27.78 0.63
CA GLN A 50 4.24 26.91 1.07
C GLN A 50 3.75 25.91 2.13
N ALA A 51 3.13 26.40 3.21
CA ALA A 51 2.61 25.55 4.28
C ALA A 51 1.58 24.53 3.77
N ARG A 52 0.74 24.91 2.81
CA ARG A 52 -0.23 24.01 2.18
C ARG A 52 0.45 22.94 1.32
N ALA A 53 1.48 23.31 0.55
CA ALA A 53 2.28 22.37 -0.24
C ALA A 53 3.02 21.37 0.67
N GLU A 54 3.60 21.84 1.78
CA GLU A 54 4.27 20.98 2.76
C GLU A 54 3.29 19.98 3.37
N ALA A 55 2.10 20.44 3.76
CA ALA A 55 1.06 19.57 4.31
C ALA A 55 0.61 18.48 3.32
N VAL A 56 0.54 18.79 2.01
CA VAL A 56 0.23 17.80 0.97
C VAL A 56 1.28 16.70 0.94
N LEU A 57 2.57 17.07 0.84
CA LEU A 57 3.67 16.10 0.76
C LEU A 57 3.87 15.32 2.06
N LEU A 58 3.82 15.98 3.22
CA LEU A 58 3.90 15.31 4.53
C LEU A 58 2.77 14.30 4.71
N GLY A 59 1.56 14.61 4.22
CA GLY A 59 0.47 13.65 4.19
C GLY A 59 0.82 12.39 3.39
N MET A 60 1.42 12.57 2.20
CA MET A 60 1.81 11.48 1.32
C MET A 60 3.01 10.66 1.83
N GLU A 61 4.00 11.31 2.45
CA GLU A 61 5.13 10.67 3.15
C GLU A 61 4.64 9.88 4.39
N GLY A 62 3.56 10.36 5.02
CA GLY A 62 2.94 9.79 6.19
C GLY A 62 2.03 8.57 5.91
N PRO A 63 1.14 8.22 6.84
CA PRO A 63 0.34 7.00 6.77
C PRO A 63 -0.79 7.03 5.71
N PHE A 64 -0.98 8.14 5.01
CA PHE A 64 -2.17 8.41 4.19
C PHE A 64 -2.57 7.30 3.20
N PHE A 65 -1.64 6.79 2.39
CA PHE A 65 -1.97 5.75 1.39
C PHE A 65 -2.31 4.41 2.02
N ARG A 66 -1.55 4.03 3.06
CA ARG A 66 -1.84 2.84 3.87
C ARG A 66 -3.21 2.93 4.52
N ASP A 67 -3.53 4.07 5.12
CA ASP A 67 -4.81 4.27 5.79
C ASP A 67 -5.96 4.28 4.78
N TYR A 68 -5.78 4.89 3.60
CA TYR A 68 -6.72 4.78 2.49
C TYR A 68 -6.95 3.31 2.10
N ALA A 69 -5.88 2.55 1.90
CA ALA A 69 -5.95 1.14 1.51
C ALA A 69 -6.62 0.27 2.57
N LEU A 70 -6.38 0.53 3.86
CA LEU A 70 -6.95 -0.26 4.97
C LEU A 70 -8.37 0.16 5.34
N ASN A 71 -8.72 1.43 5.18
CA ASN A 71 -10.05 1.93 5.57
C ASN A 71 -11.07 1.70 4.46
N VAL A 72 -10.67 1.87 3.20
CA VAL A 72 -11.57 1.71 2.04
C VAL A 72 -11.54 0.30 1.47
N PHE A 73 -10.40 -0.39 1.54
CA PHE A 73 -10.21 -1.74 0.96
C PHE A 73 -9.70 -2.74 2.03
N VAL A 74 -9.41 -3.97 1.61
CA VAL A 74 -8.74 -4.99 2.45
C VAL A 74 -7.25 -4.69 2.73
N GLY A 75 -6.71 -3.61 2.17
CA GLY A 75 -5.33 -3.16 2.40
C GLY A 75 -4.24 -4.03 1.76
N LYS A 76 -4.60 -4.91 0.83
CA LYS A 76 -3.66 -5.82 0.16
C LYS A 76 -3.59 -5.55 -1.34
N VAL A 77 -2.41 -5.74 -1.91
CA VAL A 77 -2.10 -5.52 -3.33
C VAL A 77 -0.99 -6.49 -3.77
N GLU A 78 -0.98 -6.88 -5.04
CA GLU A 78 0.15 -7.64 -5.59
C GLU A 78 1.39 -6.73 -5.68
N ARG A 79 2.57 -7.23 -5.30
CA ARG A 79 3.80 -6.41 -5.27
C ARG A 79 4.11 -5.76 -6.62
N ASN A 80 4.10 -6.54 -7.70
CA ASN A 80 4.33 -6.04 -9.06
C ASN A 80 3.33 -4.96 -9.48
N GLN A 81 2.09 -5.01 -8.99
CA GLN A 81 1.09 -3.96 -9.26
C GLN A 81 1.38 -2.70 -8.45
N LEU A 82 1.82 -2.84 -7.20
CA LEU A 82 2.25 -1.71 -6.38
C LEU A 82 3.50 -1.03 -6.95
N ASP A 83 4.45 -1.80 -7.50
CA ASP A 83 5.66 -1.29 -8.15
C ASP A 83 5.33 -0.38 -9.35
N LEU A 84 4.23 -0.65 -10.06
CA LEU A 84 3.72 0.22 -11.14
C LEU A 84 3.23 1.57 -10.59
N VAL A 85 2.50 1.56 -9.48
CA VAL A 85 2.03 2.79 -8.81
C VAL A 85 3.22 3.58 -8.26
N ALA A 86 4.21 2.91 -7.67
CA ALA A 86 5.44 3.54 -7.20
C ALA A 86 6.20 4.20 -8.35
N SER A 87 6.32 3.53 -9.49
CA SER A 87 6.95 4.08 -10.69
C SER A 87 6.18 5.29 -11.23
N PHE A 88 4.84 5.23 -11.24
CA PHE A 88 4.00 6.37 -11.63
C PHE A 88 4.28 7.60 -10.75
N VAL A 89 4.30 7.46 -9.43
CA VAL A 89 4.57 8.58 -8.50
C VAL A 89 5.96 9.15 -8.70
N LYS A 90 6.98 8.31 -8.91
CA LYS A 90 8.35 8.76 -9.19
C LYS A 90 8.44 9.56 -10.48
N ASN A 91 7.81 9.09 -11.55
CA ASN A 91 7.82 9.79 -12.83
C ASN A 91 7.16 11.17 -12.71
N GLN A 92 5.98 11.24 -12.09
CA GLN A 92 5.31 12.51 -11.84
C GLN A 92 6.12 13.45 -10.95
N THR A 93 6.83 12.91 -9.95
CA THR A 93 7.73 13.68 -9.11
C THR A 93 8.92 14.25 -9.90
N GLN A 94 9.49 13.47 -10.81
CA GLN A 94 10.55 13.95 -11.70
C GLN A 94 10.06 15.04 -12.66
N ASP A 95 8.86 14.89 -13.22
CA ASP A 95 8.23 15.91 -14.06
C ASP A 95 8.04 17.23 -13.30
N LEU A 96 7.60 17.15 -12.03
CA LEU A 96 7.46 18.33 -11.17
C LEU A 96 8.79 19.03 -10.91
N MET A 97 9.84 18.26 -10.62
CA MET A 97 11.19 18.80 -10.44
C MET A 97 11.68 19.52 -11.70
N GLY A 98 11.40 18.98 -12.88
CA GLY A 98 11.84 19.51 -14.17
C GLY A 98 11.02 20.69 -14.71
N ASN A 99 9.78 20.90 -14.21
CA ASN A 99 8.93 22.00 -14.67
C ASN A 99 9.41 23.37 -14.11
N SER A 100 8.77 24.46 -14.52
CA SER A 100 9.06 25.83 -14.06
C SER A 100 7.92 26.48 -13.26
N LEU A 101 6.92 25.69 -12.85
CA LEU A 101 5.74 26.18 -12.14
C LEU A 101 6.13 26.69 -10.75
N LYS A 102 5.40 27.70 -10.27
CA LYS A 102 5.59 28.33 -8.96
C LYS A 102 4.25 28.53 -8.27
N ASP A 103 4.29 28.74 -6.97
CA ASP A 103 3.15 29.16 -6.16
C ASP A 103 1.86 28.35 -6.46
N GLU A 104 0.76 29.03 -6.80
CA GLU A 104 -0.55 28.41 -6.95
C GLU A 104 -0.61 27.31 -8.05
N PRO A 105 -0.13 27.53 -9.29
CA PRO A 105 -0.04 26.48 -10.30
C PRO A 105 0.76 25.24 -9.84
N LEU A 106 1.84 25.45 -9.09
CA LEU A 106 2.64 24.34 -8.58
C LEU A 106 1.90 23.57 -7.47
N LEU A 107 1.17 24.29 -6.60
CA LEU A 107 0.34 23.66 -5.58
C LEU A 107 -0.78 22.82 -6.20
N GLU A 108 -1.42 23.31 -7.25
CA GLU A 108 -2.44 22.56 -7.98
C GLU A 108 -1.88 21.24 -8.52
N GLU A 109 -0.67 21.27 -9.10
CA GLU A 109 0.00 20.07 -9.58
C GLU A 109 0.40 19.10 -8.44
N LEU A 110 0.80 19.60 -7.27
CA LEU A 110 1.05 18.73 -6.11
C LEU A 110 -0.24 18.06 -5.60
N VAL A 111 -1.37 18.78 -5.62
CA VAL A 111 -2.68 18.22 -5.28
C VAL A 111 -3.13 17.19 -6.33
N SER A 112 -2.90 17.49 -7.61
CA SER A 112 -3.14 16.58 -8.74
C SER A 112 -2.32 15.30 -8.62
N LEU A 113 -1.02 15.40 -8.32
CA LEU A 113 -0.13 14.26 -8.04
C LEU A 113 -0.75 13.34 -6.98
N ARG A 114 -1.19 13.91 -5.84
CA ARG A 114 -1.82 13.13 -4.77
C ARG A 114 -3.08 12.43 -5.25
N ALA A 115 -3.96 13.14 -5.96
CA ALA A 115 -5.21 12.59 -6.48
C ALA A 115 -4.95 11.45 -7.47
N ASN A 116 -4.02 11.64 -8.39
CA ASN A 116 -3.65 10.63 -9.39
C ASN A 116 -3.01 9.41 -8.75
N ALA A 117 -2.14 9.59 -7.75
CA ALA A 117 -1.56 8.49 -6.99
C ALA A 117 -2.62 7.65 -6.27
N ILE A 118 -3.62 8.31 -5.65
CA ILE A 118 -4.77 7.61 -5.04
C ILE A 118 -5.55 6.84 -6.11
N GLN A 119 -5.77 7.43 -7.28
CA GLN A 119 -6.51 6.79 -8.36
C GLN A 119 -5.81 5.53 -8.88
N GLU A 120 -4.49 5.59 -9.11
CA GLU A 120 -3.71 4.41 -9.51
C GLU A 120 -3.69 3.34 -8.41
N LEU A 121 -3.51 3.75 -7.15
CA LEU A 121 -3.58 2.85 -6.01
C LEU A 121 -4.95 2.17 -5.90
N LYS A 122 -6.04 2.92 -6.11
CA LYS A 122 -7.42 2.41 -6.11
C LYS A 122 -7.62 1.33 -7.16
N LYS A 123 -7.07 1.49 -8.36
CA LYS A 123 -7.18 0.49 -9.45
C LYS A 123 -6.55 -0.84 -9.03
N VAL A 124 -5.33 -0.80 -8.48
CA VAL A 124 -4.61 -2.02 -8.09
C VAL A 124 -5.22 -2.70 -6.87
N LEU A 125 -5.73 -1.93 -5.90
CA LEU A 125 -6.46 -2.46 -4.75
C LEU A 125 -7.77 -3.15 -5.17
N ARG A 126 -8.55 -2.51 -6.04
CA ARG A 126 -9.80 -3.08 -6.58
C ARG A 126 -9.53 -4.36 -7.39
N SER A 127 -8.47 -4.36 -8.20
CA SER A 127 -8.05 -5.54 -8.96
C SER A 127 -7.72 -6.71 -8.04
N TYR A 128 -6.99 -6.45 -6.94
CA TYR A 128 -6.69 -7.47 -5.93
C TYR A 128 -7.97 -8.04 -5.30
N GLU A 129 -8.90 -7.20 -4.85
CA GLU A 129 -10.16 -7.66 -4.24
C GLU A 129 -10.99 -8.52 -5.19
N LEU A 130 -11.13 -8.10 -6.45
CA LEU A 130 -11.87 -8.86 -7.47
C LEU A 130 -11.24 -10.24 -7.72
N LYS A 131 -9.91 -10.33 -7.79
CA LYS A 131 -9.21 -11.61 -7.90
C LYS A 131 -9.37 -12.46 -6.64
N ALA A 132 -9.27 -11.85 -5.46
CA ALA A 132 -9.37 -12.53 -4.17
C ALA A 132 -10.78 -13.09 -3.91
N CYS A 133 -11.82 -12.44 -4.45
CA CYS A 133 -13.22 -12.87 -4.39
C CYS A 133 -13.60 -13.92 -5.46
N ASN A 134 -12.77 -14.14 -6.47
CA ASN A 134 -13.12 -15.07 -7.54
C ASN A 134 -13.04 -16.53 -7.04
N PRO A 135 -14.15 -17.30 -7.03
CA PRO A 135 -14.17 -18.69 -6.57
C PRO A 135 -13.29 -19.63 -7.41
N ALA A 136 -13.01 -19.26 -8.67
CA ALA A 136 -12.12 -20.01 -9.55
C ALA A 136 -10.62 -19.73 -9.29
N TRP A 137 -10.28 -18.74 -8.45
CA TRP A 137 -8.88 -18.41 -8.17
C TRP A 137 -8.30 -19.42 -7.16
N PRO A 138 -7.30 -20.23 -7.56
CA PRO A 138 -6.81 -21.31 -6.71
C PRO A 138 -6.20 -20.77 -5.40
N CYS A 139 -6.56 -21.39 -4.27
CA CYS A 139 -5.94 -21.06 -2.99
C CYS A 139 -4.42 -21.35 -2.96
N SER A 140 -3.92 -22.19 -3.87
CA SER A 140 -2.49 -22.52 -4.01
C SER A 140 -1.65 -21.37 -4.58
N THR A 141 -2.17 -20.62 -5.56
CA THR A 141 -1.51 -19.41 -6.12
C THR A 141 -1.53 -18.21 -5.16
N ARG A 142 -2.40 -18.25 -4.14
CA ARG A 142 -2.38 -17.29 -3.01
C ARG A 142 -1.06 -17.33 -2.23
N ARG A 143 -0.33 -18.46 -2.29
CA ARG A 143 0.95 -18.68 -1.60
C ARG A 143 2.15 -18.18 -2.40
N THR A 144 2.15 -18.38 -3.73
CA THR A 144 3.31 -18.13 -4.60
C THR A 144 3.46 -16.68 -5.06
N ALA A 145 2.41 -15.87 -5.01
CA ALA A 145 2.54 -14.42 -5.21
C ALA A 145 3.37 -13.72 -4.11
N ASN A 146 3.77 -14.44 -3.05
CA ASN A 146 4.32 -13.87 -1.82
C ASN A 146 5.70 -14.40 -1.40
N THR A 147 6.42 -15.21 -2.18
CA THR A 147 7.66 -15.83 -1.68
C THR A 147 8.80 -15.87 -2.69
N ARG A 148 9.66 -14.84 -2.67
CA ARG A 148 11.10 -15.01 -2.76
C ARG A 148 11.71 -14.29 -1.56
N GLY A 149 12.03 -15.06 -0.52
CA GLY A 149 12.56 -14.56 0.76
C GLY A 149 12.47 -15.65 1.82
N THR A 150 13.62 -16.08 2.31
CA THR A 150 13.92 -17.26 3.12
C THR A 150 13.27 -17.30 4.51
N LYS A 151 12.86 -18.53 4.88
CA LYS A 151 12.76 -19.17 6.22
C LYS A 151 12.30 -18.36 7.45
N LEU A 152 11.22 -18.90 8.04
CA LEU A 152 10.75 -18.80 9.43
C LEU A 152 10.22 -17.44 9.87
N TYR A 153 8.89 -17.29 9.86
CA TYR A 153 8.05 -17.21 11.07
C TYR A 153 6.56 -17.27 10.65
N TRP A 154 5.77 -18.00 11.42
CA TRP A 154 4.36 -18.37 11.19
C TRP A 154 3.44 -17.12 11.19
N ALA A 155 2.28 -17.07 10.54
CA ALA A 155 1.33 -18.15 10.23
C ALA A 155 0.78 -18.01 8.79
N PRO A 156 0.99 -19.01 7.92
CA PRO A 156 0.17 -19.15 6.73
C PRO A 156 -1.20 -19.61 7.21
N SER A 157 -2.25 -18.90 6.83
CA SER A 157 -3.54 -19.48 6.43
C SER A 157 -3.76 -20.94 6.85
N PHE A 158 -4.00 -21.22 8.13
CA PHE A 158 -4.40 -22.56 8.60
C PHE A 158 -5.67 -23.06 7.86
N LEU A 159 -6.44 -22.13 7.28
CA LEU A 159 -7.65 -22.37 6.50
C LEU A 159 -7.42 -22.95 5.10
N CYS A 160 -6.24 -22.84 4.48
CA CYS A 160 -6.02 -23.48 3.17
C CYS A 160 -5.58 -24.95 3.28
N LEU A 161 -4.95 -25.36 4.40
CA LEU A 161 -4.58 -26.77 4.59
C LEU A 161 -5.77 -27.64 4.99
N TRP A 162 -6.73 -27.08 5.73
CA TRP A 162 -7.90 -27.84 6.17
C TRP A 162 -8.85 -28.25 5.02
N LEU A 163 -8.84 -27.49 3.92
CA LEU A 163 -9.66 -27.77 2.74
C LEU A 163 -9.16 -28.91 1.85
N SER A 164 -7.97 -29.47 2.10
CA SER A 164 -7.44 -30.61 1.33
C SER A 164 -7.79 -31.97 1.95
N LEU A 165 -8.33 -32.02 3.17
CA LEU A 165 -8.66 -33.29 3.86
C LEU A 165 -10.16 -33.50 4.10
N SER A 166 -11.00 -32.48 3.95
CA SER A 166 -12.44 -32.64 4.07
C SER A 166 -13.08 -32.83 2.70
N SER A 167 -13.45 -34.09 2.43
CA SER A 167 -14.42 -34.56 1.45
C SER A 167 -15.45 -33.52 1.01
N TRP A 168 -15.72 -33.49 -0.30
CA TRP A 168 -16.80 -32.78 -0.97
C TRP A 168 -18.04 -32.56 -0.10
N SER A 169 -18.41 -31.30 0.16
CA SER A 169 -19.83 -30.82 0.25
C SER A 169 -20.03 -29.46 0.93
N SER A 170 -19.00 -28.75 1.42
CA SER A 170 -19.25 -27.45 2.08
C SER A 170 -18.14 -26.44 1.84
N TRP A 171 -18.28 -25.63 0.79
CA TRP A 171 -17.43 -24.45 0.61
C TRP A 171 -17.74 -23.43 1.71
N PRO A 172 -16.76 -22.94 2.49
CA PRO A 172 -17.01 -21.82 3.39
C PRO A 172 -17.33 -20.60 2.53
N ARG A 173 -18.55 -20.09 2.69
CA ARG A 173 -19.04 -18.88 2.03
C ARG A 173 -18.11 -17.73 2.40
N LEU A 174 -17.40 -17.17 1.42
CA LEU A 174 -16.63 -15.95 1.58
C LEU A 174 -17.57 -14.87 2.14
N VAL A 175 -17.23 -14.28 3.28
CA VAL A 175 -18.05 -13.25 3.92
C VAL A 175 -17.55 -11.88 3.48
N HIS A 176 -18.48 -11.04 3.02
CA HIS A 176 -18.19 -9.66 2.66
C HIS A 176 -17.69 -8.88 3.89
N THR A 177 -16.64 -8.07 3.72
CA THR A 177 -16.12 -7.22 4.80
C THR A 177 -16.99 -5.97 5.03
N GLY A 178 -17.91 -5.69 4.11
CA GLY A 178 -18.78 -4.50 4.15
C GLY A 178 -18.06 -3.19 3.77
N LYS A 179 -16.74 -3.19 3.54
CA LYS A 179 -15.97 -1.98 3.17
C LYS A 179 -16.17 -1.57 1.71
N THR A 180 -16.25 -2.55 0.81
CA THR A 180 -16.67 -2.38 -0.59
C THR A 180 -17.65 -3.50 -0.96
N GLU A 181 -18.51 -3.28 -1.96
CA GLU A 181 -19.41 -4.31 -2.51
C GLU A 181 -18.65 -5.60 -2.93
N ASN A 182 -17.34 -5.48 -3.21
CA ASN A 182 -16.47 -6.57 -3.66
C ASN A 182 -15.41 -6.98 -2.63
N SER A 183 -15.53 -6.57 -1.37
CA SER A 183 -14.53 -6.90 -0.35
C SER A 183 -14.83 -8.27 0.26
N CYS A 184 -14.12 -9.34 -0.15
CA CYS A 184 -14.24 -10.66 0.50
C CYS A 184 -13.14 -10.83 1.55
N CYS A 185 -13.50 -11.19 2.78
CA CYS A 185 -12.52 -11.39 3.85
C CYS A 185 -11.84 -12.77 3.80
N SER A 186 -10.54 -12.78 4.11
CA SER A 186 -9.98 -13.78 5.03
C SER A 186 -10.43 -13.40 6.44
N ARG A 187 -11.10 -14.34 7.14
CA ARG A 187 -11.96 -14.23 8.33
C ARG A 187 -11.60 -13.19 9.42
N THR A 188 -12.64 -12.58 10.00
CA THR A 188 -12.67 -12.06 11.39
C THR A 188 -12.62 -13.22 12.38
N VAL A 189 -11.80 -13.07 13.43
CA VAL A 189 -11.77 -13.99 14.57
C VAL A 189 -12.95 -13.64 15.47
N VAL A 190 -14.03 -14.41 15.40
CA VAL A 190 -15.02 -14.43 16.49
C VAL A 190 -14.37 -15.23 17.61
N TRP A 191 -13.90 -14.54 18.64
CA TRP A 191 -13.67 -15.19 19.93
C TRP A 191 -15.06 -15.52 20.49
N GLY A 192 -15.48 -16.78 20.32
CA GLY A 192 -16.59 -17.33 21.08
C GLY A 192 -16.10 -17.57 22.51
N LEU A 193 -16.79 -16.95 23.47
CA LEU A 193 -16.75 -17.23 24.90
C LEU A 193 -16.98 -18.72 25.18
#